data_AF-A0A7V9TBW9-F1
#
_entry.id   AF-A0A7V9TBW9-F1
#
_cell.length_a   1.000
_cell.length_b   1.000
_cell.length_c   1.000
_cell.angle_alpha   90.00
_cell.angle_beta   90.00
_cell.angle_gamma   90.00
#
_symmetry.space_group_name_H-M   'P 1'
#
loop_
_entity.id
_entity.type
_entity.pdbx_description
1 polymer ?
#
loop_
_entity_poly.entity_id
_entity_poly.type
_entity_poly.pdbx_seq_one_letter_code
_entity_poly.pdbx_strand_id
1 'polypeptide(L)'
;MDAPLLMVVGGSTGAGKSTLVNSLLGREVTPPGVLRPTTRAPVLACHPADQRWFEGDRVLPGLARTIGGPAGPGGLQLVPTDALPAGLALLDSPDIDSVEEVNRDLSRQLLSAADAWLFVTTAARYADAVPWELLHVARDRGTALSLVLDRTPPDAIDDVSRHLMQMLSDRGLGTTELLVVPEAELEGGFLPQSALAPVASWLD
;
A
#
# COMPACT_ATOMS: atom_id res chain seq x y z
N MET A 1 17.24 12.84 15.43
CA MET A 1 15.93 12.33 14.99
C MET A 1 16.19 11.63 13.68
N ASP A 2 15.89 10.34 13.64
CA ASP A 2 16.05 9.53 12.45
C ASP A 2 14.94 9.85 11.45
N ALA A 3 15.17 9.45 10.21
CA ALA A 3 14.22 9.61 9.13
C ALA A 3 13.02 8.69 9.38
N PRO A 4 11.77 9.12 9.11
CA PRO A 4 10.61 8.26 9.22
C PRO A 4 10.73 7.07 8.27
N LEU A 5 10.20 5.92 8.71
CA LEU A 5 10.05 4.72 7.91
C LEU A 5 9.04 4.99 6.78
N LEU A 6 9.46 4.79 5.54
CA LEU A 6 8.59 4.86 4.38
C LEU A 6 7.99 3.48 4.10
N MET A 7 6.71 3.34 4.43
CA MET A 7 5.91 2.18 4.07
C MET A 7 5.11 2.45 2.82
N VAL A 8 5.36 1.68 1.76
CA VAL A 8 4.59 1.77 0.52
C VAL A 8 3.49 0.71 0.53
N VAL A 9 2.25 1.14 0.31
CA VAL A 9 1.10 0.28 0.05
C VAL A 9 1.03 0.01 -1.43
N GLY A 10 1.30 -1.23 -1.84
CA GLY A 10 1.39 -1.63 -3.24
C GLY A 10 0.75 -2.97 -3.52
N GLY A 11 0.48 -3.29 -4.78
CA GLY A 11 -0.35 -4.44 -5.10
C GLY A 11 -1.17 -4.28 -6.37
N SER A 12 -1.88 -5.34 -6.74
CA SER A 12 -2.56 -5.44 -8.03
C SER A 12 -3.68 -4.42 -8.23
N THR A 13 -4.07 -4.26 -9.48
CA THR A 13 -5.10 -3.33 -9.93
C THR A 13 -6.45 -3.71 -9.32
N GLY A 14 -6.96 -2.84 -8.45
CA GLY A 14 -8.20 -3.10 -7.73
C GLY A 14 -8.07 -4.03 -6.55
N ALA A 15 -6.87 -4.22 -6.01
CA ALA A 15 -6.68 -5.01 -4.81
C ALA A 15 -7.25 -4.36 -3.54
N GLY A 16 -7.55 -3.06 -3.54
CA GLY A 16 -8.13 -2.35 -2.39
C GLY A 16 -7.21 -1.33 -1.71
N LYS A 17 -5.99 -1.09 -2.23
CA LYS A 17 -4.98 -0.19 -1.66
C LYS A 17 -5.51 1.17 -1.19
N SER A 18 -6.16 1.92 -2.08
CA SER A 18 -6.66 3.26 -1.75
C SER A 18 -7.76 3.23 -0.69
N THR A 19 -8.62 2.19 -0.70
CA THR A 19 -9.62 1.97 0.35
C THR A 19 -8.95 1.68 1.69
N LEU A 20 -7.94 0.82 1.71
CA LEU A 20 -7.16 0.52 2.91
C LEU A 20 -6.48 1.78 3.47
N VAL A 21 -5.78 2.54 2.62
CA VAL A 21 -5.11 3.79 3.00
C VAL A 21 -6.10 4.81 3.55
N ASN A 22 -7.21 5.06 2.86
CA ASN A 22 -8.24 5.99 3.35
C ASN A 22 -8.82 5.56 4.69
N SER A 23 -9.01 4.24 4.90
CA SER A 23 -9.54 3.69 6.14
C SER A 23 -8.56 3.85 7.29
N LEU A 24 -7.27 3.62 7.06
CA LEU A 24 -6.21 3.87 8.05
C LEU A 24 -6.13 5.34 8.44
N LEU A 25 -6.34 6.25 7.49
CA LEU A 25 -6.29 7.70 7.74
C LEU A 25 -7.62 8.28 8.24
N GLY A 26 -8.70 7.51 8.24
CA GLY A 26 -10.05 7.96 8.59
C GLY A 26 -10.60 9.08 7.69
N ARG A 27 -10.03 9.28 6.49
CA ARG A 27 -10.45 10.31 5.54
C ARG A 27 -10.08 9.93 4.12
N GLU A 28 -10.83 10.44 3.15
CA GLU A 28 -10.54 10.22 1.73
C GLU A 28 -9.38 11.14 1.29
N VAL A 29 -8.21 10.54 1.05
CA VAL A 29 -7.01 11.24 0.55
C VAL A 29 -6.63 10.79 -0.85
N THR A 30 -7.01 9.57 -1.20
CA THR A 30 -6.79 8.92 -2.50
C THR A 30 -8.15 8.40 -3.00
N PRO A 31 -8.63 8.79 -4.18
CA PRO A 31 -9.96 8.39 -4.64
C PRO A 31 -10.02 6.85 -4.87
N PRO A 32 -10.89 6.09 -4.18
CA PRO A 32 -11.04 4.66 -4.41
C PRO A 32 -11.54 4.40 -5.84
N GLY A 33 -10.90 3.50 -6.57
CA GLY A 33 -10.98 3.48 -8.04
C GLY A 33 -12.17 2.76 -8.66
N VAL A 34 -12.98 3.51 -9.43
CA VAL A 34 -14.01 3.00 -10.37
C VAL A 34 -13.62 3.21 -11.86
N LEU A 35 -12.80 4.23 -12.17
CA LEU A 35 -12.34 4.51 -13.53
C LEU A 35 -10.87 4.13 -13.72
N ARG A 36 -10.59 3.29 -14.73
CA ARG A 36 -9.25 2.84 -15.12
C ARG A 36 -9.05 3.00 -16.64
N PRO A 37 -7.81 3.21 -17.11
CA PRO A 37 -6.60 3.58 -16.35
C PRO A 37 -6.34 5.09 -16.49
N THR A 38 -6.31 5.83 -15.39
CA THR A 38 -5.78 7.20 -15.37
C THR A 38 -4.53 7.22 -14.50
N THR A 39 -3.50 7.98 -14.90
CA THR A 39 -2.29 8.19 -14.11
C THR A 39 -2.67 8.88 -12.79
N ARG A 40 -2.60 8.14 -11.68
CA ARG A 40 -2.89 8.68 -10.35
C ARG A 40 -1.61 9.21 -9.74
N ALA A 41 -1.66 10.43 -9.21
CA ALA A 41 -0.59 10.94 -8.37
C ALA A 41 -0.50 10.04 -7.12
N PRO A 42 0.70 9.54 -6.76
CA PRO A 42 0.88 8.86 -5.49
C PRO A 42 0.52 9.80 -4.33
N VAL A 43 0.04 9.22 -3.23
CA VAL A 43 -0.33 9.96 -2.03
C VAL A 43 0.55 9.50 -0.89
N LEU A 44 1.32 10.42 -0.30
CA LEU A 44 2.16 10.18 0.87
C LEU A 44 1.52 10.86 2.08
N ALA A 45 1.10 10.06 3.05
CA ALA A 45 0.62 10.52 4.34
C ALA A 45 1.70 10.34 5.41
N CYS A 46 1.86 11.33 6.28
CA CYS A 46 2.81 11.28 7.38
C CYS A 46 2.35 12.15 8.54
N HIS A 47 2.90 11.91 9.73
CA HIS A 47 2.68 12.79 10.88
C HIS A 47 3.21 14.22 10.58
N PRO A 48 2.55 15.31 11.06
CA PRO A 48 3.00 16.68 10.78
C PRO A 48 4.43 16.97 11.24
N ALA A 49 4.89 16.33 12.32
CA ALA A 49 6.28 16.45 12.80
C ALA A 49 7.33 15.90 11.81
N ASP A 50 6.90 15.01 10.90
CA ASP A 50 7.75 14.32 9.95
C ASP A 50 7.71 14.91 8.54
N GLN A 51 6.79 15.85 8.29
CA GLN A 51 6.54 16.44 6.97
C GLN A 51 7.83 16.91 6.27
N ARG A 52 8.74 17.56 7.00
CA ARG A 52 10.01 18.09 6.48
C ARG A 52 10.89 17.04 5.79
N TRP A 53 10.72 15.75 6.10
CA TRP A 53 11.48 14.66 5.47
C TRP A 53 11.00 14.32 4.06
N PHE A 54 9.79 14.77 3.70
CA PHE A 54 9.11 14.44 2.44
C PHE A 54 8.87 15.65 1.53
N GLU A 55 9.29 16.85 1.95
CA GLU A 55 9.21 18.08 1.14
C GLU A 55 10.29 18.12 0.03
N GLY A 56 11.41 17.41 0.24
CA GLY A 56 12.51 17.33 -0.71
C GLY A 56 12.46 16.10 -1.62
N ASP A 57 13.61 15.77 -2.23
CA ASP A 57 13.72 14.74 -3.27
C ASP A 57 14.00 13.32 -2.78
N ARG A 58 13.86 13.06 -1.46
CA ARG A 58 14.13 11.75 -0.86
C ARG A 58 13.25 10.65 -1.47
N VAL A 59 11.98 10.95 -1.67
CA VAL A 59 10.98 9.99 -2.17
C VAL A 59 10.45 10.49 -3.51
N LEU A 60 10.60 9.68 -4.55
CA LEU A 60 10.22 10.01 -5.93
C LEU A 60 10.82 11.34 -6.42
N PRO A 61 12.16 11.42 -6.54
CA PRO A 61 12.83 12.60 -7.07
C PRO A 61 12.28 12.93 -8.46
N GLY A 62 11.85 14.18 -8.67
CA GLY A 62 11.30 14.65 -9.94
C GLY A 62 9.77 14.80 -10.01
N LEU A 63 9.01 14.36 -8.99
CA LEU A 63 7.58 14.69 -8.90
C LEU A 63 7.38 15.99 -8.11
N ALA A 64 6.60 16.93 -8.64
CA ALA A 64 6.25 18.15 -7.90
C ALA A 64 5.35 17.80 -6.70
N ARG A 65 5.66 18.35 -5.52
CA ARG A 65 4.90 18.09 -4.29
C ARG A 65 3.73 19.06 -4.19
N THR A 66 2.55 18.54 -3.84
CA THR A 66 1.38 19.36 -3.48
C THR A 66 0.96 19.01 -2.07
N ILE A 67 0.93 20.00 -1.18
CA ILE A 67 0.60 19.82 0.24
C ILE A 67 -0.86 20.20 0.47
N GLY A 68 -1.62 19.33 1.14
CA GLY A 68 -2.99 19.66 1.57
C GLY A 68 -4.04 19.74 0.46
N GLY A 69 -3.72 19.30 -0.76
CA GLY A 69 -4.64 19.27 -1.89
C GLY A 69 -4.23 18.23 -2.94
N PRO A 70 -5.12 17.90 -3.89
CA PRO A 70 -4.82 16.89 -4.90
C PRO A 70 -3.67 17.33 -5.79
N ALA A 71 -2.67 16.44 -5.95
CA ALA A 71 -1.61 16.66 -6.91
C ALA A 71 -2.11 16.40 -8.35
N GLY A 72 -1.60 17.18 -9.30
CA GLY A 72 -1.83 16.93 -10.73
C GLY A 72 -1.11 15.68 -11.23
N PRO A 73 -1.37 15.24 -12.48
CA PRO A 73 -0.63 14.17 -13.11
C PRO A 73 0.88 14.42 -13.06
N GLY A 74 1.67 13.42 -12.64
CA GLY A 74 3.12 13.58 -12.47
C GLY A 74 3.54 14.36 -11.22
N GLY A 75 2.62 14.56 -10.26
CA GLY A 75 2.92 15.09 -8.94
C GLY A 75 2.86 14.03 -7.83
N LEU A 76 3.31 14.42 -6.64
CA LEU A 76 3.18 13.68 -5.39
C LEU A 76 2.29 14.50 -4.44
N GLN A 77 1.21 13.91 -3.93
CA GLN A 77 0.38 14.55 -2.92
C GLN A 77 0.95 14.25 -1.53
N LEU A 78 1.29 15.28 -0.77
CA LEU A 78 1.76 15.18 0.61
C LEU A 78 0.63 15.53 1.57
N VAL A 79 0.36 14.64 2.51
CA VAL A 79 -0.82 14.65 3.37
C VAL A 79 -0.40 14.56 4.85
N PRO A 80 -0.11 15.71 5.49
CA PRO A 80 0.14 15.74 6.93
C PRO A 80 -1.11 15.31 7.71
N THR A 81 -0.96 14.43 8.69
CA THR A 81 -2.08 13.87 9.47
C THR A 81 -1.65 13.28 10.81
N ASP A 82 -2.41 13.54 11.86
CA ASP A 82 -2.21 12.93 13.19
C ASP A 82 -2.76 11.50 13.28
N ALA A 83 -3.33 10.95 12.19
CA ALA A 83 -3.84 9.58 12.14
C ALA A 83 -2.72 8.53 12.07
N LEU A 84 -1.49 8.94 11.77
CA LEU A 84 -0.32 8.06 11.77
C LEU A 84 0.61 8.42 12.94
N PRO A 85 1.26 7.44 13.57
CA PRO A 85 2.28 7.72 14.57
C PRO A 85 3.47 8.46 13.96
N ALA A 86 4.14 9.30 14.76
CA ALA A 86 5.39 9.92 14.37
C ALA A 86 6.47 8.83 14.13
N GLY A 87 7.26 9.00 13.08
CA GLY A 87 8.25 8.03 12.61
C GLY A 87 7.73 7.09 11.52
N LEU A 88 6.46 7.16 11.14
CA LEU A 88 5.87 6.39 10.04
C LEU A 88 5.31 7.30 8.94
N ALA A 89 5.58 6.94 7.69
CA ALA A 89 4.92 7.49 6.52
C ALA A 89 4.33 6.37 5.67
N LEU A 90 3.08 6.57 5.23
CA LEU A 90 2.35 5.65 4.38
C LEU A 90 2.22 6.23 2.98
N LEU A 91 2.55 5.46 1.94
CA LEU A 91 2.46 5.91 0.56
C LEU A 91 1.57 4.98 -0.27
N ASP A 92 0.46 5.49 -0.79
CA ASP A 92 -0.40 4.78 -1.75
C ASP A 92 0.26 4.78 -3.14
N SER A 93 0.69 3.59 -3.59
CA SER A 93 1.37 3.43 -4.88
C SER A 93 0.39 3.13 -6.03
N PRO A 94 0.74 3.49 -7.27
CA PRO A 94 0.04 3.01 -8.44
C PRO A 94 0.05 1.47 -8.53
N ASP A 95 -0.89 0.94 -9.32
CA ASP A 95 -0.99 -0.51 -9.54
C ASP A 95 0.27 -1.06 -10.23
N ILE A 96 0.82 -2.14 -9.67
CA ILE A 96 2.04 -2.77 -10.20
C ILE A 96 1.85 -3.47 -11.55
N ASP A 97 0.63 -3.95 -11.81
CA ASP A 97 0.18 -4.62 -13.02
C ASP A 97 -0.61 -3.68 -13.93
N SER A 98 -0.43 -2.36 -13.76
CA SER A 98 -1.05 -1.34 -14.60
C SER A 98 -0.65 -1.51 -16.07
N VAL A 99 -1.61 -1.29 -16.98
CA VAL A 99 -1.36 -1.26 -18.43
C VAL A 99 -0.57 -0.01 -18.85
N GLU A 100 -0.71 1.09 -18.12
CA GLU A 100 0.06 2.32 -18.31
C GLU A 100 1.51 2.12 -17.83
N GLU A 101 2.47 2.38 -18.72
CA GLU A 101 3.90 2.24 -18.44
C GLU A 101 4.37 3.17 -17.32
N VAL A 102 3.89 4.42 -17.32
CA VAL A 102 4.21 5.44 -16.31
C VAL A 102 3.87 4.96 -14.90
N ASN A 103 2.74 4.27 -14.72
CA ASN A 103 2.36 3.73 -13.41
C ASN A 103 3.28 2.60 -12.98
N ARG A 104 3.63 1.67 -13.89
CA ARG A 104 4.54 0.57 -13.57
C ARG A 104 5.93 1.08 -13.18
N ASP A 105 6.44 2.07 -13.89
CA ASP A 105 7.74 2.67 -13.59
C ASP A 105 7.72 3.40 -12.25
N LEU A 106 6.63 4.09 -11.95
CA LEU A 106 6.44 4.75 -10.66
C LEU A 106 6.38 3.75 -9.51
N SER A 107 5.65 2.64 -9.67
CA SER A 107 5.62 1.56 -8.65
C SER A 107 6.99 0.90 -8.44
N ARG A 108 7.80 0.75 -9.50
CA ARG A 108 9.19 0.24 -9.37
C ARG A 108 10.12 1.22 -8.67
N GLN A 109 9.98 2.52 -8.94
CA GLN A 109 10.72 3.56 -8.22
C GLN A 109 10.35 3.57 -6.74
N LEU A 110 9.05 3.45 -6.43
CA LEU A 110 8.57 3.34 -5.06
C LEU A 110 9.12 2.10 -4.36
N LEU A 111 9.15 0.95 -5.05
CA LEU A 111 9.72 -0.27 -4.47
C LEU A 111 11.21 -0.11 -4.17
N SER A 112 11.91 0.74 -4.93
CA SER A 112 13.31 1.07 -4.70
C SER A 112 13.53 2.03 -3.53
N ALA A 113 12.55 2.86 -3.21
CA ALA A 113 12.63 3.87 -2.16
C ALA A 113 12.06 3.41 -0.82
N ALA A 114 11.23 2.35 -0.82
CA ALA A 114 10.52 1.85 0.34
C ALA A 114 11.45 1.19 1.36
N ASP A 115 11.29 1.54 2.63
CA ASP A 115 11.87 0.81 3.76
C ASP A 115 11.07 -0.48 4.02
N ALA A 116 9.74 -0.39 3.87
CA ALA A 116 8.81 -1.51 3.95
C ALA A 116 7.75 -1.46 2.85
N TRP A 117 7.28 -2.63 2.43
CA TRP A 117 6.25 -2.78 1.42
C TRP A 117 5.07 -3.60 1.96
N LEU A 118 3.91 -2.95 2.06
CA LEU A 118 2.65 -3.57 2.42
C LEU A 118 1.93 -4.01 1.14
N PHE A 119 2.08 -5.28 0.79
CA PHE A 119 1.57 -5.86 -0.44
C PHE A 119 0.09 -6.25 -0.31
N VAL A 120 -0.81 -5.52 -0.95
CA VAL A 120 -2.25 -5.78 -0.95
C VAL A 120 -2.65 -6.65 -2.13
N THR A 121 -3.31 -7.76 -1.86
CA THR A 121 -3.91 -8.66 -2.85
C THR A 121 -5.30 -9.09 -2.42
N THR A 122 -5.99 -9.91 -3.22
CA THR A 122 -7.30 -10.45 -2.88
C THR A 122 -7.32 -11.96 -2.98
N ALA A 123 -8.35 -12.59 -2.42
CA ALA A 123 -8.59 -14.03 -2.56
C ALA A 123 -8.68 -14.52 -4.01
N ALA A 124 -9.02 -13.64 -4.96
CA ALA A 124 -9.09 -13.98 -6.38
C ALA A 124 -7.75 -13.80 -7.13
N ARG A 125 -6.79 -13.05 -6.57
CA ARG A 125 -5.58 -12.60 -7.28
C ARG A 125 -4.26 -12.91 -6.58
N TYR A 126 -4.28 -13.50 -5.37
CA TYR A 126 -3.06 -13.82 -4.62
C TYR A 126 -2.09 -14.76 -5.36
N ALA A 127 -2.59 -15.52 -6.35
CA ALA A 127 -1.79 -16.44 -7.15
C ALA A 127 -1.32 -15.86 -8.51
N ASP A 128 -1.65 -14.59 -8.82
CA ASP A 128 -1.27 -13.95 -10.09
C ASP A 128 0.25 -13.80 -10.22
N ALA A 129 0.82 -14.12 -11.39
CA ALA A 129 2.28 -14.19 -11.56
C ALA A 129 3.00 -12.84 -11.38
N VAL A 130 2.47 -11.74 -11.92
CA VAL A 130 3.12 -10.41 -11.90
C VAL A 130 3.41 -9.91 -10.47
N PRO A 131 2.46 -9.96 -9.52
CA PRO A 131 2.71 -9.81 -8.08
C PRO A 131 3.93 -10.56 -7.55
N TRP A 132 4.05 -11.86 -7.87
CA TRP A 132 5.09 -12.71 -7.33
C TRP A 132 6.49 -12.29 -7.79
N GLU A 133 6.64 -11.87 -9.04
CA GLU A 133 7.92 -11.33 -9.54
C GLU A 133 8.38 -10.12 -8.71
N LEU A 134 7.46 -9.23 -8.33
CA LEU A 134 7.79 -8.06 -7.51
C LEU A 134 8.10 -8.40 -6.06
N LEU A 135 7.40 -9.38 -5.47
CA LEU A 135 7.71 -9.87 -4.13
C LEU A 135 9.14 -10.44 -4.06
N HIS A 136 9.58 -11.12 -5.12
CA HIS A 136 10.97 -11.57 -5.24
C HIS A 136 11.97 -10.43 -5.33
N VAL A 137 11.68 -9.41 -6.15
CA VAL A 137 12.54 -8.21 -6.25
C VAL A 137 12.65 -7.49 -4.92
N ALA A 138 11.55 -7.35 -4.18
CA ALA A 138 11.52 -6.72 -2.86
C ALA A 138 12.38 -7.50 -1.85
N ARG A 139 12.25 -8.82 -1.81
CA ARG A 139 13.05 -9.72 -0.96
C ARG A 139 14.53 -9.64 -1.29
N ASP A 140 14.90 -9.71 -2.56
CA ASP A 140 16.30 -9.71 -2.99
C ASP A 140 17.01 -8.40 -2.67
N ARG A 141 16.24 -7.33 -2.46
CA ARG A 141 16.72 -6.01 -2.00
C ARG A 141 16.74 -5.85 -0.48
N GLY A 142 16.17 -6.79 0.25
CA GLY A 142 16.02 -6.70 1.70
C GLY A 142 14.95 -5.69 2.16
N THR A 143 14.02 -5.30 1.28
CA THR A 143 12.85 -4.49 1.68
C THR A 143 11.97 -5.33 2.61
N ALA A 144 11.59 -4.80 3.77
CA ALA A 144 10.68 -5.50 4.68
C ALA A 144 9.32 -5.70 3.99
N LEU A 145 8.80 -6.93 4.02
CA LEU A 145 7.58 -7.30 3.31
C LEU A 145 6.49 -7.73 4.30
N SER A 146 5.26 -7.32 4.03
CA SER A 146 4.06 -7.82 4.70
C SER A 146 2.93 -7.88 3.67
N LEU A 147 2.05 -8.88 3.76
CA LEU A 147 0.93 -9.07 2.85
C LEU A 147 -0.38 -8.71 3.52
N VAL A 148 -1.26 -8.06 2.77
CA VAL A 148 -2.68 -7.90 3.10
C VAL A 148 -3.49 -8.74 2.12
N LEU A 149 -4.25 -9.69 2.64
CA LEU A 149 -5.26 -10.42 1.88
C LEU A 149 -6.61 -9.72 2.09
N ASP A 150 -6.93 -8.83 1.16
CA ASP A 150 -8.08 -7.93 1.20
C ASP A 150 -9.37 -8.57 0.66
N ARG A 151 -10.50 -8.14 1.22
CA ARG A 151 -11.87 -8.56 0.87
C ARG A 151 -12.00 -10.06 0.74
N THR A 152 -11.55 -10.78 1.77
CA THR A 152 -11.62 -12.24 1.78
C THR A 152 -12.99 -12.68 2.31
N PRO A 153 -13.77 -13.46 1.54
CA PRO A 153 -15.01 -14.04 2.04
C PRO A 153 -14.74 -14.86 3.31
N PRO A 154 -15.56 -14.75 4.37
CA PRO A 154 -15.29 -15.41 5.65
C PRO A 154 -15.08 -16.92 5.55
N ASP A 155 -15.79 -17.59 4.65
CA ASP A 155 -15.69 -19.02 4.38
C ASP A 155 -14.42 -19.43 3.60
N ALA A 156 -13.78 -18.47 2.93
CA ALA A 156 -12.55 -18.68 2.16
C ALA A 156 -11.26 -18.33 2.94
N ILE A 157 -11.37 -17.63 4.08
CA ILE A 157 -10.21 -17.11 4.82
C ILE A 157 -9.18 -18.21 5.13
N ASP A 158 -9.62 -19.32 5.71
CA ASP A 158 -8.71 -20.37 6.16
C ASP A 158 -7.99 -21.03 4.99
N ASP A 159 -8.71 -21.38 3.93
CA ASP A 159 -8.16 -22.10 2.79
C ASP A 159 -7.23 -21.21 1.95
N VAL A 160 -7.64 -19.97 1.69
CA VAL A 160 -6.82 -19.02 0.92
C VAL A 160 -5.58 -18.62 1.71
N SER A 161 -5.71 -18.32 3.01
CA SER A 161 -4.56 -17.95 3.84
C SER A 161 -3.57 -19.10 3.94
N ARG A 162 -4.04 -20.34 4.16
CA ARG A 162 -3.18 -21.53 4.20
C ARG A 162 -2.43 -21.72 2.89
N HIS A 163 -3.12 -21.62 1.76
CA HIS A 163 -2.48 -21.79 0.46
C HIS A 163 -1.48 -20.66 0.16
N LEU A 164 -1.83 -19.41 0.45
CA LEU A 164 -0.91 -18.27 0.29
C LEU A 164 0.34 -18.40 1.18
N MET A 165 0.19 -18.79 2.44
CA MET A 165 1.33 -19.04 3.33
C MET A 165 2.24 -20.18 2.81
N GLN A 166 1.66 -21.26 2.28
CA GLN A 166 2.43 -22.31 1.62
C GLN A 166 3.21 -21.76 0.42
N MET A 167 2.53 -21.00 -0.45
CA MET A 167 3.14 -20.37 -1.62
C MET A 167 4.29 -19.42 -1.26
N LEU A 168 4.17 -18.67 -0.17
CA LEU A 168 5.21 -17.79 0.36
C LEU A 168 6.40 -18.61 0.86
N SER A 169 6.14 -19.66 1.65
CA SER A 169 7.17 -20.55 2.18
C SER A 169 7.98 -21.20 1.06
N ASP A 170 7.33 -21.80 0.07
CA ASP A 170 7.95 -22.46 -1.08
C ASP A 170 8.85 -21.52 -1.90
N ARG A 171 8.60 -20.21 -1.79
CA ARG A 171 9.29 -19.15 -2.51
C ARG A 171 10.28 -18.37 -1.64
N GLY A 172 10.59 -18.86 -0.43
CA GLY A 172 11.55 -18.23 0.47
C GLY A 172 11.07 -16.92 1.09
N LEU A 173 9.75 -16.74 1.21
CA LEU A 173 9.06 -15.59 1.79
C LEU A 173 8.27 -15.99 3.06
N GLY A 174 8.59 -17.14 3.67
CA GLY A 174 7.83 -17.71 4.79
C GLY A 174 7.85 -16.90 6.09
N THR A 175 8.69 -15.87 6.20
CA THR A 175 8.73 -14.93 7.34
C THR A 175 7.85 -13.70 7.11
N THR A 176 7.15 -13.63 5.98
CA THR A 176 6.28 -12.49 5.65
C THR A 176 5.01 -12.54 6.50
N GLU A 177 4.72 -11.44 7.19
CA GLU A 177 3.46 -11.30 7.92
C GLU A 177 2.27 -11.31 6.96
N LEU A 178 1.21 -12.06 7.30
CA LEU A 178 -0.03 -12.12 6.53
C LEU A 178 -1.18 -11.53 7.36
N LEU A 179 -1.67 -10.38 6.92
CA LEU A 179 -2.77 -9.64 7.52
C LEU A 179 -4.03 -9.90 6.68
N VAL A 180 -5.08 -10.45 7.29
CA VAL A 180 -6.33 -10.73 6.58
C VAL A 180 -7.34 -9.62 6.86
N VAL A 181 -7.88 -9.02 5.80
CA VAL A 181 -9.01 -8.09 5.87
C VAL A 181 -10.24 -8.83 5.32
N PRO A 182 -11.21 -9.19 6.18
CA PRO A 182 -12.43 -9.85 5.75
C PRO A 182 -13.22 -8.97 4.77
N GLU A 183 -14.00 -9.60 3.90
CA GLU A 183 -15.02 -8.88 3.13
C GLU A 183 -16.04 -8.27 4.10
N ALA A 184 -16.28 -6.96 3.93
CA ALA A 184 -17.20 -6.20 4.77
C ALA A 184 -17.83 -5.06 3.96
N GLU A 185 -19.03 -4.64 4.37
CA GLU A 185 -19.64 -3.42 3.85
C GLU A 185 -18.88 -2.20 4.34
N LEU A 186 -18.67 -1.22 3.46
CA LEU A 186 -17.98 0.02 3.82
C LEU A 186 -18.90 0.95 4.60
N GLU A 187 -18.42 1.47 5.72
CA GLU A 187 -19.10 2.46 6.54
C GLU A 187 -18.63 3.87 6.13
N GLY A 188 -19.49 4.62 5.45
CA GLY A 188 -19.12 5.95 4.96
C GLY A 188 -17.96 5.96 3.94
N GLY A 189 -17.73 4.84 3.25
CA GLY A 189 -16.62 4.67 2.31
C GLY A 189 -15.34 4.07 2.91
N PHE A 190 -15.34 3.74 4.21
CA PHE A 190 -14.20 3.17 4.93
C PHE A 190 -14.47 1.73 5.37
N LEU A 191 -13.40 0.96 5.56
CA LEU A 191 -13.50 -0.35 6.19
C LEU A 191 -13.97 -0.18 7.66
N PRO A 192 -14.89 -1.04 8.14
CA PRO A 192 -15.26 -1.03 9.54
C PRO A 192 -14.04 -1.36 10.41
N GLN A 193 -13.99 -0.81 11.63
CA GLN A 193 -12.85 -0.96 12.54
C GLN A 193 -12.48 -2.44 12.78
N SER A 194 -13.48 -3.33 12.83
CA SER A 194 -13.27 -4.77 13.02
C SER A 194 -12.50 -5.42 11.86
N ALA A 195 -12.76 -5.01 10.61
CA ALA A 195 -12.06 -5.51 9.44
C ALA A 195 -10.67 -4.88 9.29
N LEU A 196 -10.52 -3.62 9.69
CA LEU A 196 -9.25 -2.88 9.61
C LEU A 196 -8.26 -3.25 10.74
N ALA A 197 -8.75 -3.73 11.88
CA ALA A 197 -7.97 -3.98 13.09
C ALA A 197 -6.66 -4.75 12.87
N PRO A 198 -6.61 -5.84 12.07
CA PRO A 198 -5.35 -6.57 11.83
C PRO A 198 -4.25 -5.69 11.23
N VAL A 199 -4.61 -4.75 10.35
CA VAL A 199 -3.65 -3.85 9.72
C VAL A 199 -3.32 -2.68 10.64
N ALA A 200 -4.31 -2.07 11.28
CA ALA A 200 -4.09 -0.94 12.18
C ALA A 200 -3.19 -1.33 13.37
N SER A 201 -3.49 -2.44 14.03
CA SER A 201 -2.70 -2.91 15.18
C SER A 201 -1.29 -3.38 14.81
N TRP A 202 -1.02 -3.67 13.55
CA TRP A 202 0.32 -4.02 13.07
C TRP A 202 1.18 -2.77 12.79
N LEU A 203 0.54 -1.60 12.57
CA LEU A 203 1.22 -0.32 12.33
C LEU A 203 1.55 0.46 13.62
N ASP A 204 0.88 0.13 14.73
CA ASP A 204 1.08 0.72 16.07
C ASP A 204 2.29 0.12 16.80
#